data_AF-A0A373FSX7-F1
#
_entry.id   AF-A0A373FSX7-F1
#
_cell.length_a   1.000
_cell.length_b   1.000
_cell.length_c   1.000
_cell.angle_alpha   90.00
_cell.angle_beta   90.00
_cell.angle_gamma   90.00
#
_symmetry.space_group_name_H-M   'P 1'
#
loop_
_entity.id
_entity.type
_entity.pdbx_description
1 polymer ?
#
loop_
_entity_poly.entity_id
_entity_poly.type
_entity_poly.pdbx_seq_one_letter_code
_entity_poly.pdbx_strand_id
1 'polypeptide(L)'
;MKVIWISSECPYPANTGGRIVVMKKLEYFSQNNEIYFFCVVDDDDEYKYRIDLLKYCKEVHLYKRNKGAALFKLIKDLLYVYLDG
;
A
#
# COMPACT_ATOMS: atom_id res chain seq x y z
N MET A 1 11.75 0.36 -12.15
CA MET A 1 11.01 1.63 -12.42
C MET A 1 10.29 2.08 -11.15
N LYS A 2 9.96 3.37 -11.00
CA LYS A 2 9.10 3.85 -9.91
C LYS A 2 7.64 3.53 -10.20
N VAL A 3 6.96 2.88 -9.27
CA VAL A 3 5.58 2.41 -9.44
C VAL A 3 4.73 2.88 -8.26
N ILE A 4 3.67 3.63 -8.55
CA ILE A 4 2.62 3.94 -7.58
C ILE A 4 1.60 2.81 -7.64
N TRP A 5 1.43 2.10 -6.53
CA TRP A 5 0.47 1.00 -6.42
C TRP A 5 -0.59 1.36 -5.40
N ILE A 6 -1.86 1.33 -5.80
CA ILE A 6 -3.00 1.67 -4.94
C ILE A 6 -3.84 0.42 -4.69
N SER A 7 -4.19 0.15 -3.43
CA SER A 7 -5.06 -0.95 -3.03
C SER A 7 -6.23 -0.46 -2.18
N SER A 8 -7.43 -0.99 -2.42
CA SER A 8 -8.64 -0.68 -1.66
C SER A 8 -8.70 -1.39 -0.30
N GLU A 9 -7.85 -2.40 -0.08
CA GLU A 9 -7.73 -3.16 1.16
C GLU A 9 -6.28 -3.60 1.41
N CYS A 10 -5.93 -3.85 2.67
CA CYS A 10 -4.62 -4.38 3.04
C CYS A 10 -4.47 -5.82 2.56
N PRO A 11 -3.47 -6.14 1.72
CA PRO A 11 -3.24 -7.50 1.25
C PRO A 11 -2.55 -8.38 2.31
N TYR A 12 -2.23 -7.84 3.49
CA TYR A 12 -1.56 -8.55 4.57
C TYR A 12 -2.41 -8.55 5.86
N PRO A 13 -2.46 -9.67 6.63
CA PRO A 13 -1.80 -10.94 6.37
C PRO A 13 -2.38 -11.65 5.16
N ALA A 14 -1.52 -12.37 4.43
CA ALA A 14 -1.89 -13.14 3.25
C ALA A 14 -2.59 -14.45 3.62
N ASN A 15 -3.72 -14.36 4.31
CA ASN A 15 -4.46 -15.51 4.86
C ASN A 15 -5.70 -15.89 4.02
N THR A 16 -6.05 -15.11 3.00
CA THR A 16 -7.12 -15.43 2.04
C THR A 16 -6.55 -15.53 0.63
N GLY A 17 -7.23 -16.27 -0.25
CA GLY A 17 -6.78 -16.47 -1.64
C GLY A 17 -6.56 -15.16 -2.40
N GLY A 18 -7.47 -14.18 -2.24
CA GLY A 18 -7.33 -12.86 -2.86
C GLY A 18 -6.08 -12.11 -2.36
N ARG A 19 -5.88 -12.07 -1.05
CA ARG A 19 -4.71 -11.44 -0.41
C ARG A 19 -3.39 -12.10 -0.80
N ILE A 20 -3.35 -13.44 -0.87
CA ILE A 20 -2.18 -14.21 -1.31
C ILE A 20 -1.78 -13.81 -2.74
N VAL A 21 -2.74 -13.72 -3.66
CA VAL A 21 -2.46 -13.35 -5.05
C VAL A 21 -1.87 -11.94 -5.14
N VAL A 22 -2.44 -10.97 -4.41
CA VAL A 22 -1.93 -9.60 -4.40
C VAL A 22 -0.52 -9.55 -3.81
N MET A 23 -0.26 -10.22 -2.69
CA MET A 23 1.08 -10.28 -2.09
C MET A 23 2.12 -10.92 -3.01
N LYS A 24 1.77 -12.00 -3.73
CA LYS A 24 2.67 -12.64 -4.69
C LYS A 24 2.98 -11.74 -5.88
N LYS A 25 2.00 -10.96 -6.35
CA LYS A 25 2.23 -9.94 -7.39
C LYS A 25 3.15 -8.84 -6.87
N LEU A 26 2.90 -8.34 -5.66
CA LEU A 26 3.73 -7.31 -5.04
C LEU A 26 5.19 -7.76 -4.89
N GLU A 27 5.40 -8.98 -4.36
CA GLU A 27 6.71 -9.62 -4.22
C GLU A 27 7.43 -9.79 -5.57
N TYR A 28 6.73 -10.21 -6.61
CA TYR A 28 7.31 -10.34 -7.94
C TYR A 28 7.69 -8.97 -8.52
N PHE A 29 6.80 -7.98 -8.42
CA PHE A 29 7.05 -6.64 -8.97
C PHE A 29 8.18 -5.91 -8.24
N SER A 30 8.33 -6.12 -6.93
CA SER A 30 9.36 -5.44 -6.12
C SER A 30 10.79 -5.82 -6.52
N GLN A 31 10.98 -6.95 -7.20
CA GLN A 31 12.31 -7.39 -7.64
C GLN A 31 12.98 -6.42 -8.62
N ASN A 32 12.17 -5.68 -9.41
CA ASN A 32 12.67 -4.80 -10.47
C ASN A 32 12.13 -3.38 -10.38
N ASN A 33 11.34 -3.06 -9.35
CA ASN A 33 10.64 -1.80 -9.22
C ASN A 33 10.70 -1.24 -7.80
N GLU A 34 10.76 0.09 -7.73
CA GLU A 34 10.59 0.84 -6.50
C GLU A 34 9.11 1.14 -6.33
N ILE A 35 8.46 0.41 -5.43
CA ILE A 35 7.01 0.49 -5.24
C ILE A 35 6.68 1.46 -4.12
N TYR A 36 5.85 2.45 -4.41
CA TYR A 36 5.22 3.35 -3.46
C TYR A 36 3.78 2.87 -3.28
N PHE A 37 3.53 2.15 -2.18
CA PHE A 37 2.29 1.42 -1.97
C PHE A 37 1.32 2.21 -1.11
N PHE A 38 0.14 2.51 -1.63
CA PHE A 38 -0.93 3.25 -0.97
C PHE A 38 -2.10 2.31 -0.73
N CYS A 39 -2.57 2.20 0.51
CA CYS A 39 -3.56 1.19 0.86
C CYS A 39 -4.54 1.68 1.91
N VAL A 40 -5.82 1.36 1.72
CA VAL A 40 -6.85 1.58 2.73
C VAL A 40 -6.85 0.40 3.71
N VAL A 41 -6.95 0.69 5.01
CA VAL A 41 -7.10 -0.28 6.09
C VAL A 41 -8.43 -0.08 6.79
N ASP A 42 -9.03 -1.14 7.30
CA ASP A 42 -10.31 -1.10 8.01
C ASP A 42 -10.11 -0.90 9.53
N ASP A 43 -9.00 -1.39 10.09
CA ASP A 43 -8.68 -1.30 11.52
C ASP A 43 -7.31 -0.64 11.81
N ASP A 44 -7.15 -0.02 12.99
CA ASP A 44 -5.88 0.57 13.41
C ASP A 44 -4.80 -0.49 13.68
N ASP A 45 -5.19 -1.69 14.07
CA ASP A 45 -4.27 -2.81 14.24
C ASP A 45 -3.54 -3.17 12.95
N GLU A 46 -4.10 -2.86 11.78
CA GLU A 46 -3.48 -3.15 10.49
C GLU A 46 -2.27 -2.26 10.19
N TYR A 47 -2.10 -1.13 10.91
CA TYR A 47 -0.90 -0.29 10.77
C TYR A 47 0.39 -1.05 11.09
N LYS A 48 0.33 -2.11 11.92
CA LYS A 48 1.48 -2.97 12.23
C LYS A 48 2.04 -3.69 11.01
N TYR A 49 1.20 -3.96 10.00
CA TYR A 49 1.60 -4.67 8.77
C TYR A 49 2.46 -3.82 7.84
N ARG A 50 2.60 -2.52 8.11
CA ARG A 50 3.53 -1.63 7.40
C ARG A 50 4.95 -2.22 7.35
N ILE A 51 5.43 -2.80 8.45
CA ILE A 51 6.78 -3.36 8.54
C ILE A 51 6.95 -4.53 7.57
N ASP A 52 5.93 -5.38 7.43
CA ASP A 52 5.97 -6.50 6.50
C ASP A 52 5.89 -6.05 5.04
N LEU A 53 5.07 -5.05 4.74
CA LEU A 53 4.92 -4.51 3.39
C LEU A 53 6.17 -3.75 2.92
N LEU A 54 6.89 -3.10 3.82
CA LEU A 54 8.16 -2.41 3.54
C LEU A 54 9.29 -3.36 3.10
N LYS A 55 9.15 -4.67 3.28
CA LYS A 55 10.08 -5.66 2.69
C LYS A 55 10.02 -5.67 1.16
N TYR A 56 8.90 -5.25 0.58
CA TYR A 56 8.63 -5.26 -0.85
C TYR A 56 8.47 -3.86 -1.45
N CYS A 57 8.18 -2.86 -0.62
CA CYS A 57 7.87 -1.51 -1.08
C CYS A 57 8.92 -0.52 -0.59
N LYS A 58 9.26 0.46 -1.42
CA LYS A 58 10.10 1.60 -1.05
C LYS A 58 9.43 2.45 0.03
N GLU A 59 8.13 2.69 -0.15
CA GLU A 59 7.28 3.35 0.83
C GLU A 59 5.93 2.65 0.92
N VAL A 60 5.32 2.72 2.11
CA VAL A 60 3.99 2.17 2.38
C VAL A 60 3.18 3.27 3.05
N HIS A 61 2.00 3.56 2.54
CA HIS A 61 1.10 4.59 3.06
C HIS A 61 -0.26 3.96 3.34
N LEU A 62 -0.57 3.81 4.63
CA LEU A 62 -1.80 3.19 5.10
C LEU A 62 -2.81 4.26 5.52
N TYR A 63 -4.06 4.09 5.11
CA TYR A 63 -5.14 5.04 5.36
C TYR A 63 -6.33 4.33 6.00
N LYS A 64 -6.66 4.68 7.24
CA LYS A 64 -7.90 4.18 7.86
C LYS A 64 -9.10 4.61 7.02
N ARG A 65 -10.00 3.65 6.75
CA ARG A 65 -11.23 3.87 6.00
C ARG A 65 -12.17 4.81 6.75
N ASN A 66 -12.14 6.09 6.39
CA ASN A 66 -13.03 7.13 6.89
C ASN A 66 -13.83 7.71 5.73
N LYS A 67 -15.17 7.85 5.86
CA LYS A 67 -16.10 8.21 4.78
C LYS A 67 -15.84 9.55 4.04
N GLY A 68 -14.89 10.39 4.49
CA GLY A 68 -14.59 11.68 3.83
C GLY A 68 -13.12 12.11 3.83
N ALA A 69 -12.36 11.86 4.91
CA ALA A 69 -10.99 12.37 5.03
C ALA A 69 -9.92 11.49 4.36
N ALA A 70 -10.18 10.20 4.20
CA ALA A 70 -9.18 9.25 3.70
C ALA A 70 -8.79 9.52 2.23
N LEU A 71 -9.78 9.86 1.39
CA LEU A 71 -9.55 10.13 -0.03
C LEU A 71 -8.68 11.38 -0.25
N PHE A 72 -8.95 12.47 0.45
CA PHE A 72 -8.14 13.69 0.35
C PHE A 72 -6.70 13.47 0.79
N LYS A 73 -6.49 12.72 1.88
CA LYS A 73 -5.14 12.39 2.36
C LYS A 73 -4.39 11.52 1.35
N LEU A 74 -5.05 10.51 0.79
CA LEU A 74 -4.48 9.66 -0.25
C LEU A 74 -4.08 10.47 -1.49
N ILE A 75 -4.95 11.35 -1.99
CA ILE A 75 -4.65 12.19 -3.16
C ILE A 75 -3.46 13.12 -2.88
N LYS A 76 -3.41 13.74 -1.68
CA LYS A 76 -2.31 14.63 -1.30
C LYS A 76 -0.96 13.89 -1.27
N ASP A 77 -0.91 12.75 -0.62
CA ASP A 77 0.32 11.98 -0.48
C ASP A 77 0.77 11.38 -1.83
N LEU A 78 -0.20 10.99 -2.68
CA LEU A 78 0.08 10.54 -4.04
C LEU A 78 0.67 11.66 -4.91
N LEU A 79 0.15 12.88 -4.81
CA LEU A 79 0.70 14.05 -5.50
C LEU A 79 2.13 14.37 -5.02
N TYR A 80 2.37 14.29 -3.71
CA TYR A 80 3.70 14.47 -3.15
C TYR A 80 4.71 13.46 -3.72
N VAL A 81 4.37 12.17 -3.68
CA VAL A 81 5.24 11.12 -4.25
C VAL A 81 5.40 11.26 -5.76
N TYR A 82 4.40 11.75 -6.48
CA TYR A 82 4.52 11.96 -7.92
C TYR A 82 5.45 13.14 -8.29
N LEU A 83 5.44 14.21 -7.49
CA LEU A 83 6.21 15.43 -7.76
C LEU A 83 7.66 15.36 -7.23
N ASP A 84 7.86 14.78 -6.05
CA ASP A 84 9.15 14.74 -5.35
C ASP A 84 9.85 13.37 -5.46
N GLY A 85 9.18 12.38 -6.05
CA GLY A 85 9.59 10.98 -6.12
C GLY A 85 10.75 10.68 -7.04
#